data_AF-A0A6A8AEH5-F1
#
_entry.id   AF-A0A6A8AEH5-F1
#
_cell.length_a   1.000
_cell.length_b   1.000
_cell.length_c   1.000
_cell.angle_alpha   90.00
_cell.angle_beta   90.00
_cell.angle_gamma   90.00
#
_symmetry.space_group_name_H-M   'P 1'
#
loop_
_entity.id
_entity.type
_entity.pdbx_description
1 polymer ?
#
loop_
_entity_poly.entity_id
_entity_poly.type
_entity_poly.pdbx_seq_one_letter_code
_entity_poly.pdbx_strand_id
1 'polypeptide(L)'
;MRRSFISGILGLLGLSKAAAGQSPASGPSSAIMSLAPVRRLADAEARDWFWQIVDASSDKDEEAQIARFRGTLDKLSDQDLVDFISLYWAVDRELYTMRLWAAAYLINGGASDDGFTDFRAWLIARGRLITERALADPDSLAELGVESDSATFELFGYVMYGAFKARSGDANPAFRNDAVAREAEAPDWKFDFDDEAQMRRRLPKLSALYL
;
A
#
# COMPACT_ATOMS: atom_id res chain seq x y z
N MET A 1 8.32 53.11 -44.10
CA MET A 1 9.59 52.62 -44.67
C MET A 1 9.97 51.37 -43.85
N ARG A 2 9.62 50.14 -44.23
CA ARG A 2 10.12 49.31 -45.33
C ARG A 2 9.03 48.38 -45.90
N ARG A 3 9.34 47.81 -47.06
CA ARG A 3 8.50 47.22 -48.10
C ARG A 3 7.96 45.81 -47.78
N SER A 4 6.67 45.63 -48.15
CA SER A 4 6.03 44.51 -48.85
C SER A 4 6.84 43.25 -49.21
N PHE A 5 6.25 42.07 -49.03
CA PHE A 5 5.99 41.11 -50.12
C PHE A 5 4.74 40.24 -49.83
N ILE A 6 3.88 40.16 -50.85
CA ILE A 6 2.69 39.31 -50.96
C ILE A 6 3.04 38.13 -51.87
N SER A 7 2.67 36.90 -51.47
CA SER A 7 2.23 35.75 -52.30
C SER A 7 2.01 34.60 -51.30
N GLY A 8 0.83 34.00 -51.10
CA GLY A 8 -0.22 33.66 -52.05
C GLY A 8 -0.01 32.21 -52.49
N ILE A 9 -0.80 31.27 -51.96
CA ILE A 9 -1.35 30.10 -52.67
C ILE A 9 -2.42 29.42 -51.78
N LEU A 10 -3.59 29.22 -52.40
CA LEU A 10 -4.77 28.46 -52.02
C LEU A 10 -4.47 26.98 -51.76
N GLY A 11 -5.27 26.33 -50.89
CA GLY A 11 -5.32 24.86 -50.86
C GLY A 11 -6.23 24.23 -49.80
N LEU A 12 -7.53 24.26 -50.07
CA LEU A 12 -8.60 23.30 -49.72
C LEU A 12 -8.64 22.54 -48.37
N LEU A 13 -9.82 22.68 -47.74
CA LEU A 13 -10.70 21.65 -47.17
C LEU A 13 -10.07 20.43 -46.45
N GLY A 14 -10.40 20.34 -45.16
CA GLY A 14 -10.38 19.10 -44.42
C GLY A 14 -10.89 19.28 -43.00
N LEU A 15 -12.21 19.49 -42.81
CA LEU A 15 -12.84 19.16 -41.54
C LEU A 15 -12.68 17.65 -41.34
N SER A 16 -11.72 17.23 -40.51
CA SER A 16 -11.77 15.90 -39.91
C SER A 16 -12.08 16.05 -38.44
N LYS A 17 -13.32 15.70 -38.13
CA LYS A 17 -13.86 15.46 -36.81
C LYS A 17 -12.93 14.46 -36.12
N ALA A 18 -12.15 14.92 -35.13
CA ALA A 18 -11.46 14.02 -34.23
C ALA A 18 -12.55 13.19 -33.55
N ALA A 19 -12.68 11.94 -33.97
CA ALA A 19 -13.45 10.95 -33.26
C ALA A 19 -12.80 10.84 -31.88
N ALA A 20 -13.52 11.31 -30.86
CA ALA A 20 -13.27 10.93 -29.50
C ALA A 20 -13.22 9.39 -29.48
N GLY A 21 -12.01 8.85 -29.34
CA GLY A 21 -11.83 7.48 -28.94
C GLY A 21 -12.46 7.37 -27.56
N GLN A 22 -13.69 6.88 -27.53
CA GLN A 22 -14.30 6.39 -26.31
C GLN A 22 -13.42 5.23 -25.86
N SER A 23 -12.56 5.47 -24.86
CA SER A 23 -12.15 4.40 -23.97
C SER A 23 -13.44 3.76 -23.48
N PRO A 24 -13.65 2.44 -23.61
CA PRO A 24 -14.76 1.83 -22.93
C PRO A 24 -14.44 1.96 -21.45
N ALA A 25 -15.09 2.91 -20.78
CA ALA A 25 -15.34 2.78 -19.36
C ALA A 25 -16.20 1.52 -19.24
N SER A 26 -15.54 0.38 -19.07
CA SER A 26 -16.19 -0.87 -18.69
C SER A 26 -16.94 -0.56 -17.39
N GLY A 27 -18.27 -0.48 -17.49
CA GLY A 27 -19.14 -0.34 -16.33
C GLY A 27 -18.89 -1.46 -15.33
N PRO A 28 -19.46 -1.36 -14.12
CA PRO A 28 -19.25 -2.35 -13.07
C PRO A 28 -19.55 -3.76 -13.60
N SER A 29 -18.57 -4.64 -13.51
CA SER A 29 -18.64 -6.06 -13.89
C SER A 29 -18.90 -6.88 -12.64
N SER A 30 -20.05 -7.55 -12.58
CA SER A 30 -20.36 -8.49 -11.49
C SER A 30 -19.45 -9.71 -11.47
N ALA A 31 -18.64 -9.94 -12.53
CA ALA A 31 -17.75 -11.09 -12.63
C ALA A 31 -16.60 -11.06 -11.61
N ILE A 32 -16.06 -9.87 -11.28
CA ILE A 32 -14.97 -9.74 -10.31
C ILE A 32 -15.37 -10.26 -8.92
N MET A 33 -16.65 -10.15 -8.57
CA MET A 33 -17.19 -10.62 -7.29
C MET A 33 -17.17 -12.16 -7.16
N SER A 34 -17.06 -12.87 -8.29
CA SER A 34 -17.01 -14.34 -8.32
C SER A 34 -15.59 -14.91 -8.36
N LEU A 35 -14.58 -14.04 -8.55
CA LEU A 35 -13.19 -14.46 -8.63
C LEU A 35 -12.67 -14.83 -7.25
N ALA A 36 -11.87 -15.89 -7.20
CA ALA A 36 -11.09 -16.28 -6.04
C ALA A 36 -9.63 -15.94 -6.28
N PRO A 37 -8.87 -15.57 -5.23
CA PRO A 37 -7.43 -15.44 -5.36
C PRO A 37 -6.82 -16.80 -5.72
N VAL A 38 -5.91 -16.80 -6.68
CA VAL A 38 -5.13 -17.94 -7.16
C VAL A 38 -3.66 -17.85 -6.75
N ARG A 39 -3.17 -16.65 -6.41
CA ARG A 39 -1.84 -16.43 -5.85
C ARG A 39 -1.86 -16.54 -4.33
N ARG A 40 -0.80 -17.10 -3.73
CA ARG A 40 -0.64 -17.18 -2.27
C ARG A 40 0.69 -16.57 -1.85
N LEU A 41 0.70 -15.93 -0.69
CA LEU A 41 1.91 -15.25 -0.19
C LEU A 41 3.08 -16.22 0.07
N ALA A 42 2.80 -17.50 0.32
CA ALA A 42 3.81 -18.55 0.48
C ALA A 42 4.55 -18.87 -0.83
N ASP A 43 3.97 -18.52 -2.00
CA ASP A 43 4.59 -18.73 -3.29
C ASP A 43 5.55 -17.55 -3.58
N ALA A 44 6.85 -17.82 -3.75
CA ALA A 44 7.87 -16.77 -3.85
C ALA A 44 7.63 -15.77 -5.00
N GLU A 45 7.18 -16.26 -6.15
CA GLU A 45 6.86 -15.42 -7.31
C GLU A 45 5.67 -14.47 -7.04
N ALA A 46 4.68 -14.93 -6.27
CA ALA A 46 3.54 -14.09 -5.88
C ALA A 46 3.96 -13.01 -4.88
N ARG A 47 4.81 -13.38 -3.90
CA ARG A 47 5.40 -12.42 -2.96
C ARG A 47 6.24 -11.37 -3.68
N ASP A 48 7.11 -11.79 -4.60
CA ASP A 48 7.94 -10.88 -5.41
C ASP A 48 7.07 -9.94 -6.25
N TRP A 49 6.03 -10.46 -6.89
CA TRP A 49 5.09 -9.67 -7.68
C TRP A 49 4.32 -8.63 -6.85
N PHE A 50 3.84 -9.01 -5.65
CA PHE A 50 3.21 -8.07 -4.72
C PHE A 50 4.15 -6.90 -4.38
N TRP A 51 5.37 -7.23 -3.98
CA TRP A 51 6.36 -6.23 -3.61
C TRP A 51 6.79 -5.34 -4.78
N GLN A 52 6.90 -5.89 -6.00
CA GLN A 52 7.17 -5.08 -7.20
C GLN A 52 6.12 -3.98 -7.41
N ILE A 53 4.83 -4.27 -7.18
CA ILE A 53 3.75 -3.28 -7.31
C ILE A 53 3.85 -2.21 -6.22
N VAL A 54 4.08 -2.62 -4.97
CA VAL A 54 4.22 -1.70 -3.83
C VAL A 54 5.45 -0.80 -4.00
N ASP A 55 6.61 -1.39 -4.27
CA ASP A 55 7.88 -0.66 -4.44
C ASP A 55 7.83 0.31 -5.61
N ALA A 56 7.14 -0.06 -6.71
CA ALA A 56 6.94 0.83 -7.86
C ALA A 56 6.08 2.07 -7.56
N SER A 57 5.29 2.03 -6.48
CA SER A 57 4.50 3.19 -6.03
C SER A 57 5.30 4.20 -5.21
N SER A 58 6.48 3.81 -4.70
CA SER A 58 7.25 4.59 -3.73
C SER A 58 7.44 6.04 -4.15
N ASP A 59 7.08 6.93 -3.23
CA ASP A 59 7.33 8.37 -3.33
C ASP A 59 7.52 8.92 -1.90
N LYS A 60 8.20 10.07 -1.80
CA LYS A 60 8.33 10.79 -0.53
C LYS A 60 7.05 11.55 -0.15
N ASP A 61 6.24 11.85 -1.16
CA ASP A 61 4.95 12.50 -1.02
C ASP A 61 3.84 11.45 -1.04
N GLU A 62 3.05 11.37 0.02
CA GLU A 62 2.03 10.34 0.20
C GLU A 62 0.93 10.42 -0.85
N GLU A 63 0.52 11.63 -1.25
CA GLU A 63 -0.49 11.82 -2.29
C GLU A 63 0.03 11.31 -3.65
N ALA A 64 1.28 11.61 -3.99
CA ALA A 64 1.93 11.10 -5.18
C ALA A 64 2.08 9.58 -5.16
N GLN A 65 2.44 9.00 -4.00
CA GLN A 65 2.50 7.54 -3.84
C GLN A 65 1.11 6.91 -4.03
N ILE A 66 0.06 7.46 -3.42
CA ILE A 66 -1.32 7.01 -3.62
C ILE A 66 -1.71 7.07 -5.10
N ALA A 67 -1.41 8.18 -5.79
CA ALA A 67 -1.76 8.35 -7.19
C ALA A 67 -1.04 7.32 -8.10
N ARG A 68 0.25 7.05 -7.84
CA ARG A 68 1.03 6.02 -8.57
C ARG A 68 0.50 4.62 -8.29
N PHE A 69 0.22 4.32 -7.02
CA PHE A 69 -0.30 3.03 -6.61
C PHE A 69 -1.65 2.77 -7.26
N ARG A 70 -2.57 3.75 -7.17
CA ARG A 70 -3.88 3.70 -7.83
C ARG A 70 -3.77 3.50 -9.33
N GLY A 71 -2.93 4.28 -9.99
CA GLY A 71 -2.71 4.18 -11.44
C GLY A 71 -2.11 2.83 -11.89
N THR A 72 -1.45 2.10 -10.99
CA THR A 72 -0.98 0.73 -11.22
C THR A 72 -2.13 -0.27 -11.04
N LEU A 73 -2.88 -0.18 -9.94
CA LEU A 73 -4.02 -1.05 -9.67
C LEU A 73 -5.11 -0.96 -10.75
N ASP A 74 -5.36 0.24 -11.30
CA ASP A 74 -6.33 0.46 -12.36
C ASP A 74 -5.97 -0.26 -13.68
N LYS A 75 -4.69 -0.61 -13.88
CA LYS A 75 -4.22 -1.33 -15.07
C LYS A 75 -4.20 -2.86 -14.89
N LEU A 76 -4.36 -3.36 -13.66
CA LEU A 76 -4.40 -4.79 -13.40
C LEU A 76 -5.66 -5.43 -14.02
N SER A 77 -5.56 -6.69 -14.42
CA SER A 77 -6.75 -7.49 -14.72
C SER A 77 -7.61 -7.67 -13.46
N ASP A 78 -8.87 -8.07 -13.62
CA ASP A 78 -9.75 -8.33 -12.46
C ASP A 78 -9.19 -9.44 -11.55
N GLN A 79 -8.61 -10.48 -12.16
CA GLN A 79 -7.97 -11.56 -11.41
C GLN A 79 -6.73 -11.07 -10.66
N ASP A 80 -5.87 -10.28 -11.30
CA ASP A 80 -4.68 -9.74 -10.65
C ASP A 80 -5.05 -8.75 -9.53
N LEU A 81 -6.09 -7.94 -9.68
CA LEU A 81 -6.54 -7.06 -8.60
C LEU A 81 -7.03 -7.87 -7.39
N VAL A 82 -7.80 -8.93 -7.61
CA VAL A 82 -8.26 -9.85 -6.56
C VAL A 82 -7.08 -10.53 -5.86
N ASP A 83 -6.09 -11.00 -6.62
CA ASP A 83 -4.87 -11.58 -6.07
C ASP A 83 -4.06 -10.58 -5.25
N PHE A 84 -3.87 -9.36 -5.77
CA PHE A 84 -3.13 -8.31 -5.10
C PHE A 84 -3.75 -7.97 -3.75
N ILE A 85 -5.07 -7.82 -3.69
CA ILE A 85 -5.75 -7.49 -2.43
C ILE A 85 -5.65 -8.65 -1.43
N SER A 86 -5.78 -9.89 -1.89
CA SER A 86 -5.59 -11.06 -1.03
C SER A 86 -4.17 -11.10 -0.45
N LEU A 87 -3.15 -10.80 -1.27
CA LEU A 87 -1.75 -10.74 -0.83
C LEU A 87 -1.51 -9.60 0.15
N TYR A 88 -2.09 -8.41 -0.08
CA TYR A 88 -2.01 -7.29 0.87
C TYR A 88 -2.51 -7.70 2.25
N TRP A 89 -3.71 -8.31 2.33
CA TRP A 89 -4.26 -8.74 3.62
C TRP A 89 -3.44 -9.88 4.25
N ALA A 90 -2.83 -10.76 3.44
CA ALA A 90 -1.89 -11.74 3.96
C ALA A 90 -0.67 -11.08 4.61
N VAL A 91 -0.07 -10.07 3.97
CA VAL A 91 1.06 -9.30 4.53
C VAL A 91 0.64 -8.50 5.76
N ASP A 92 -0.50 -7.78 5.72
CA ASP A 92 -1.02 -7.05 6.89
C ASP A 92 -1.17 -7.97 8.12
N ARG A 93 -1.68 -9.20 7.91
CA ARG A 93 -1.80 -10.22 8.96
C ARG A 93 -0.45 -10.77 9.44
N GLU A 94 0.57 -10.87 8.58
CA GLU A 94 1.95 -11.20 8.99
C GLU A 94 2.54 -10.10 9.87
N LEU A 95 2.23 -8.83 9.57
CA LEU A 95 2.72 -7.67 10.31
C LEU A 95 2.02 -7.41 11.64
N TYR A 96 0.84 -8.00 11.87
CA TYR A 96 0.16 -7.87 13.15
C TYR A 96 0.93 -8.66 14.21
N THR A 97 1.97 -8.08 14.80
CA THR A 97 2.74 -8.70 15.87
C THR A 97 2.88 -7.78 17.08
N MET A 98 2.91 -8.32 18.29
CA MET A 98 3.18 -7.52 19.51
C MET A 98 4.56 -6.84 19.48
N ARG A 99 5.50 -7.40 18.71
CA ARG A 99 6.82 -6.81 18.44
C ARG A 99 6.72 -5.51 17.65
N LEU A 100 5.95 -5.52 16.57
CA LEU A 100 5.68 -4.33 15.76
C LEU A 100 4.70 -3.37 16.45
N TRP A 101 3.79 -3.89 17.29
CA TRP A 101 2.95 -3.06 18.15
C TRP A 101 3.80 -2.21 19.10
N ALA A 102 4.80 -2.80 19.76
CA ALA A 102 5.73 -2.07 20.62
C ALA A 102 6.48 -0.95 19.87
N ALA A 103 6.89 -1.23 18.62
CA ALA A 103 7.55 -0.22 17.79
C ALA A 103 6.58 0.92 17.40
N ALA A 104 5.35 0.58 17.00
CA ALA A 104 4.30 1.56 16.73
C ALA A 104 4.01 2.41 17.98
N TYR A 105 3.95 1.78 19.16
CA TYR A 105 3.73 2.45 20.43
C TYR A 105 4.80 3.51 20.72
N LEU A 106 6.08 3.21 20.50
CA LEU A 106 7.15 4.19 20.67
C LEU A 106 7.07 5.31 19.63
N ILE A 107 6.97 4.95 18.35
CA ILE A 107 7.04 5.94 17.26
C ILE A 107 5.84 6.89 17.30
N ASN A 108 4.65 6.37 17.60
CA ASN A 108 3.41 7.15 17.58
C ASN A 108 2.98 7.64 18.97
N GLY A 109 3.77 7.40 20.03
CA GLY A 109 3.41 7.79 21.40
C GLY A 109 2.17 7.05 21.95
N GLY A 110 1.91 5.86 21.44
CA GLY A 110 0.75 5.02 21.75
C GLY A 110 0.34 4.14 20.57
N ALA A 111 -0.50 3.15 20.82
CA ALA A 111 -1.11 2.34 19.75
C ALA A 111 -2.49 1.82 20.19
N SER A 112 -3.48 2.04 19.33
CA SER A 112 -4.79 1.36 19.36
C SER A 112 -4.86 0.34 18.23
N ASP A 113 -5.92 -0.48 18.16
CA ASP A 113 -6.10 -1.41 17.03
C ASP A 113 -6.17 -0.67 15.68
N ASP A 114 -6.84 0.49 15.65
CA ASP A 114 -6.95 1.33 14.46
C ASP A 114 -5.59 1.98 14.13
N GLY A 115 -4.94 2.61 15.12
CA GLY A 115 -3.62 3.22 14.92
C GLY A 115 -2.55 2.19 14.52
N PHE A 116 -2.65 0.96 15.02
CA PHE A 116 -1.76 -0.11 14.59
C PHE A 116 -2.09 -0.60 13.17
N THR A 117 -3.35 -0.53 12.75
CA THR A 117 -3.73 -0.81 11.36
C THR A 117 -3.14 0.23 10.41
N ASP A 118 -3.18 1.50 10.77
CA ASP A 118 -2.56 2.56 9.98
C ASP A 118 -1.04 2.45 9.95
N PHE A 119 -0.42 2.06 11.06
CA PHE A 119 1.01 1.78 11.14
C PHE A 119 1.43 0.62 10.21
N ARG A 120 0.65 -0.46 10.13
CA ARG A 120 0.96 -1.57 9.21
C ARG A 120 0.78 -1.15 7.74
N ALA A 121 -0.25 -0.37 7.43
CA ALA A 121 -0.42 0.23 6.10
C ALA A 121 0.78 1.12 5.73
N TRP A 122 1.24 1.97 6.66
CA TRP A 122 2.45 2.76 6.54
C TRP A 122 3.68 1.89 6.28
N LEU A 123 3.87 0.83 7.07
CA LEU A 123 5.03 -0.04 6.96
C LEU A 123 5.07 -0.77 5.62
N ILE A 124 3.92 -1.23 5.10
CA ILE A 124 3.81 -1.82 3.76
C ILE A 124 4.16 -0.77 2.70
N ALA A 125 3.67 0.46 2.83
CA ALA A 125 3.96 1.55 1.89
C ALA A 125 5.44 1.95 1.83
N ARG A 126 6.27 1.56 2.82
CA ARG A 126 7.73 1.73 2.79
C ARG A 126 8.44 0.69 1.92
N GLY A 127 7.72 -0.30 1.42
CA GLY A 127 8.24 -1.28 0.49
C GLY A 127 8.99 -2.44 1.16
N ARG A 128 9.31 -3.44 0.34
CA ARG A 128 9.72 -4.77 0.79
C ARG A 128 10.85 -4.75 1.80
N LEU A 129 11.94 -4.05 1.46
CA LEU A 129 13.18 -4.07 2.23
C LEU A 129 12.94 -3.58 3.66
N ILE A 130 12.17 -2.50 3.81
CA ILE A 130 11.88 -1.90 5.11
C ILE A 130 10.90 -2.80 5.87
N THR A 131 9.83 -3.25 5.22
CA THR A 131 8.81 -4.09 5.85
C THR A 131 9.39 -5.42 6.36
N GLU A 132 10.11 -6.16 5.52
CA GLU A 132 10.67 -7.47 5.88
C GLU A 132 11.74 -7.33 6.97
N ARG A 133 12.54 -6.25 6.93
CA ARG A 133 13.54 -5.99 7.98
C ARG A 133 12.89 -5.64 9.32
N ALA A 134 11.85 -4.81 9.33
CA ALA A 134 11.13 -4.46 10.54
C ALA A 134 10.38 -5.66 11.15
N LEU A 135 9.84 -6.55 10.30
CA LEU A 135 9.22 -7.79 10.76
C LEU A 135 10.23 -8.70 11.49
N ALA A 136 11.45 -8.80 10.96
CA ALA A 136 12.53 -9.54 11.59
C ALA A 136 13.07 -8.85 12.86
N ASP A 137 13.26 -7.53 12.80
CA ASP A 137 13.84 -6.67 13.84
C ASP A 137 13.13 -5.30 13.87
N PRO A 138 12.12 -5.10 14.75
CA PRO A 138 11.39 -3.84 14.80
C PRO A 138 12.26 -2.64 15.17
N ASP A 139 13.34 -2.85 15.93
CA ASP A 139 14.25 -1.78 16.35
C ASP A 139 15.05 -1.18 15.17
N SER A 140 15.06 -1.87 14.02
CA SER A 140 15.62 -1.34 12.77
C SER A 140 14.89 -0.10 12.24
N LEU A 141 13.63 0.14 12.65
CA LEU A 141 12.86 1.33 12.24
C LEU A 141 13.48 2.63 12.76
N ALA A 142 14.31 2.58 13.81
CA ALA A 142 15.06 3.75 14.30
C ALA A 142 16.00 4.35 13.24
N GLU A 143 16.39 3.57 12.23
CA GLU A 143 17.29 4.02 11.16
C GLU A 143 16.59 4.93 10.13
N LEU A 144 15.26 4.96 10.13
CA LEU A 144 14.48 5.78 9.21
C LEU A 144 14.32 7.23 9.70
N GLY A 145 14.57 7.51 10.98
CA GLY A 145 14.43 8.85 11.56
C GLY A 145 13.01 9.40 11.45
N VAL A 146 12.00 8.55 11.66
CA VAL A 146 10.58 8.91 11.55
C VAL A 146 10.21 9.95 12.59
N GLU A 147 9.49 11.00 12.21
CA GLU A 147 8.97 11.97 13.18
C GLU A 147 7.97 11.31 14.12
N SER A 148 7.92 11.74 15.38
CA SER A 148 6.94 11.21 16.34
C SER A 148 5.52 11.39 15.81
N ASP A 149 4.66 10.38 16.00
CA ASP A 149 3.25 10.39 15.57
C ASP A 149 3.05 10.51 14.05
N SER A 150 4.05 10.12 13.25
CA SER A 150 3.98 10.17 11.77
C SER A 150 4.05 8.81 11.08
N ALA A 151 4.20 7.70 11.82
CA ALA A 151 4.17 6.35 11.23
C ALA A 151 2.71 5.86 11.08
N THR A 152 1.94 6.56 10.26
CA THR A 152 0.55 6.28 9.93
C THR A 152 0.31 6.54 8.44
N PHE A 153 -0.43 5.66 7.77
CA PHE A 153 -0.78 5.84 6.36
C PHE A 153 -2.08 5.11 5.98
N GLU A 154 -3.16 5.41 6.72
CA GLU A 154 -4.49 4.80 6.57
C GLU A 154 -4.92 4.67 5.09
N LEU A 155 -4.82 5.77 4.34
CA LEU A 155 -5.29 5.84 2.95
C LEU A 155 -4.63 4.83 2.03
N PHE A 156 -3.39 4.41 2.29
CA PHE A 156 -2.68 3.43 1.48
C PHE A 156 -3.43 2.09 1.42
N GLY A 157 -3.98 1.64 2.55
CA GLY A 157 -4.80 0.42 2.62
C GLY A 157 -6.15 0.56 1.89
N TYR A 158 -6.72 1.77 1.85
CA TYR A 158 -8.00 2.03 1.20
C TYR A 158 -7.92 2.15 -0.33
N VAL A 159 -6.75 2.44 -0.91
CA VAL A 159 -6.59 2.59 -2.37
C VAL A 159 -7.13 1.38 -3.13
N MET A 160 -6.84 0.17 -2.63
CA MET A 160 -7.27 -1.06 -3.30
C MET A 160 -8.78 -1.29 -3.18
N TYR A 161 -9.40 -0.91 -2.06
CA TYR A 161 -10.85 -0.97 -1.91
C TYR A 161 -11.54 -0.09 -2.95
N GLY A 162 -11.03 1.14 -3.15
CA GLY A 162 -11.52 2.01 -4.21
C GLY A 162 -11.34 1.40 -5.61
N ALA A 163 -10.26 0.65 -5.85
CA ALA A 163 -10.00 0.02 -7.16
C ALA A 163 -10.97 -1.11 -7.42
N PHE A 164 -11.23 -1.94 -6.42
CA PHE A 164 -12.21 -3.01 -6.49
C PHE A 164 -13.63 -2.45 -6.66
N LYS A 165 -14.01 -1.47 -5.83
CA LYS A 165 -15.34 -0.86 -5.81
C LYS A 165 -15.73 -0.28 -7.18
N ALA A 166 -14.77 0.37 -7.86
CA ALA A 166 -14.98 0.91 -9.20
C ALA A 166 -15.35 -0.14 -10.25
N ARG A 167 -14.95 -1.41 -10.03
CA ARG A 167 -15.22 -2.54 -10.92
C ARG A 167 -16.39 -3.40 -10.47
N SER A 168 -16.64 -3.49 -9.16
CA SER A 168 -17.66 -4.36 -8.58
C SER A 168 -19.03 -3.69 -8.39
N GLY A 169 -19.11 -2.35 -8.48
CA GLY A 169 -20.36 -1.61 -8.30
C GLY A 169 -20.82 -1.58 -6.84
N ASP A 170 -19.96 -1.09 -5.95
CA ASP A 170 -20.21 -0.91 -4.50
C ASP A 170 -20.17 -2.19 -3.63
N ALA A 171 -19.86 -3.35 -4.21
CA ALA A 171 -19.66 -4.56 -3.42
C ALA A 171 -18.35 -4.49 -2.61
N ASN A 172 -18.42 -4.88 -1.34
CA ASN A 172 -17.23 -5.13 -0.53
C ASN A 172 -16.60 -6.45 -0.97
N PRO A 173 -15.31 -6.50 -1.29
CA PRO A 173 -14.71 -7.76 -1.63
C PRO A 173 -14.70 -8.72 -0.43
N ALA A 174 -15.33 -9.87 -0.60
CA ALA A 174 -15.24 -10.97 0.35
C ALA A 174 -13.89 -11.70 0.17
N PHE A 175 -12.77 -11.04 0.45
CA PHE A 175 -11.47 -11.70 0.38
C PHE A 175 -11.33 -12.68 1.54
N ARG A 176 -11.09 -13.95 1.18
CA ARG A 176 -11.07 -15.08 2.11
C ARG A 176 -10.03 -14.86 3.21
N ASN A 177 -10.39 -15.31 4.41
CA ASN A 177 -9.45 -15.63 5.49
C ASN A 177 -8.68 -16.90 5.12
N ASP A 178 -7.73 -16.80 4.20
CA ASP A 178 -6.63 -17.74 4.21
C ASP A 178 -5.86 -17.56 5.52
N ALA A 179 -5.88 -18.60 6.35
CA ALA A 179 -5.13 -18.63 7.59
C ALA A 179 -3.64 -18.51 7.24
N VAL A 180 -3.09 -17.31 7.38
CA VAL A 180 -1.65 -17.12 7.39
C VAL A 180 -1.14 -17.92 8.58
N ALA A 181 -0.23 -18.85 8.33
CA ALA A 181 0.45 -19.57 9.41
C ALA A 181 1.26 -18.54 10.20
N ARG A 182 0.66 -17.99 11.26
CA ARG A 182 1.34 -17.10 12.18
C ARG A 182 2.33 -17.96 12.97
N GLU A 183 3.58 -17.57 12.96
CA GLU A 183 4.50 -18.04 13.98
C GLU A 183 3.89 -17.65 15.33
N ALA A 184 3.77 -18.62 16.24
CA ALA A 184 3.20 -18.35 17.55
C ALA A 184 4.07 -17.27 18.21
N GLU A 185 3.47 -16.11 18.49
CA GLU A 185 4.20 -15.05 19.17
C GLU A 185 4.78 -15.58 20.46
N ALA A 186 6.08 -15.33 20.66
CA ALA A 186 6.70 -15.62 21.93
C ALA A 186 5.92 -14.88 23.03
N PRO A 187 5.48 -15.57 24.09
CA PRO A 187 4.59 -15.00 25.11
C PRO A 187 5.23 -13.83 25.87
N ASP A 188 6.54 -13.61 25.70
CA ASP A 188 7.31 -12.57 26.36
C ASP A 188 7.04 -11.15 25.81
N TRP A 189 6.39 -11.01 24.66
CA TRP A 189 6.01 -9.71 24.09
C TRP A 189 4.65 -9.18 24.57
N LYS A 190 3.98 -9.91 25.46
CA LYS A 190 2.77 -9.44 26.16
C LYS A 190 3.16 -8.83 27.50
N PHE A 191 3.65 -7.60 27.47
CA PHE A 191 4.01 -6.81 28.65
C PHE A 191 3.30 -5.45 28.61
N ASP A 192 3.41 -4.68 29.70
CA ASP A 192 2.90 -3.32 29.76
C ASP A 192 3.80 -2.39 28.92
N PHE A 193 3.29 -1.84 27.81
CA PHE A 193 4.07 -0.99 26.92
C PHE A 193 4.45 0.37 27.53
N ASP A 194 3.82 0.77 28.65
CA ASP A 194 4.25 1.92 29.46
C ASP A 194 5.48 1.61 30.35
N ASP A 195 5.89 0.33 30.48
CA ASP A 195 7.13 -0.04 31.16
C ASP A 195 8.35 0.32 30.30
N GLU A 196 8.83 1.55 30.45
CA GLU A 196 9.99 2.06 29.72
C GLU A 196 11.25 1.19 29.90
N ALA A 197 11.40 0.47 31.01
CA ALA A 197 12.56 -0.41 31.22
C ALA A 197 12.46 -1.66 30.32
N GLN A 198 11.26 -2.19 30.13
CA GLN A 198 11.01 -3.25 29.15
C GLN A 198 11.20 -2.74 27.73
N MET A 199 10.70 -1.54 27.41
CA MET A 199 10.86 -0.91 26.10
C MET A 199 12.35 -0.71 25.77
N ARG A 200 13.14 -0.09 26.66
CA ARG A 200 14.59 0.11 26.49
C ARG A 200 15.36 -1.20 26.35
N ARG A 201 14.92 -2.29 27.01
CA ARG A 201 15.56 -3.61 26.89
C ARG A 201 15.27 -4.26 25.53
N ARG A 202 14.07 -4.06 24.99
CA ARG A 202 13.56 -4.78 23.81
C ARG A 202 13.78 -4.03 22.50
N LEU A 203 13.65 -2.70 22.52
CA LEU A 203 13.78 -1.80 21.39
C LEU A 203 14.72 -0.62 21.74
N PRO A 204 15.99 -0.90 22.07
CA PRO A 204 16.91 0.10 22.61
C PRO A 204 17.13 1.31 21.69
N LYS A 205 17.15 1.13 20.37
CA LYS A 205 17.36 2.24 19.43
C LYS A 205 16.12 3.12 19.34
N LEU A 206 14.93 2.53 19.18
CA LEU A 206 13.68 3.29 19.17
C LEU A 206 13.45 3.99 20.50
N SER A 207 13.67 3.32 21.63
CA SER A 207 13.56 3.94 22.94
C SER A 207 14.51 5.11 23.15
N ALA A 208 15.70 5.10 22.54
CA ALA A 208 16.62 6.24 22.60
C ALA A 208 16.13 7.47 21.80
N LEU A 209 15.18 7.28 20.89
CA LEU A 209 14.60 8.36 20.07
C LEU A 209 13.29 8.90 20.64
N TYR A 210 12.48 8.05 21.28
CA TYR A 210 11.09 8.38 21.61
C TYR A 210 10.75 8.36 23.12
N LEU A 211 11.71 8.01 24.00
CA LEU A 211 11.55 8.07 25.47
C LEU A 211 12.51 9.07 26.13
#